data_AF-A0AAE9E361-F1
#
_entry.id   AF-A0AAE9E361-F1
#
_cell.length_a   1.000
_cell.length_b   1.000
_cell.length_c   1.000
_cell.angle_alpha   90.00
_cell.angle_beta   90.00
_cell.angle_gamma   90.00
#
_symmetry.space_group_name_H-M   'P 1'
#
loop_
_entity.id
_entity.type
_entity.pdbx_description
1 polymer ?
#
loop_
_entity_poly.entity_id
_entity_poly.type
_entity_poly.pdbx_seq_one_letter_code
_entity_poly.pdbx_strand_id
1 'polypeptide(L)'
;MNGKQQVTKNPSTENDLSFTVVPDVGLKNSQLEFVLGMPINQCISMMQQHPRTLTHVELKYSKKDPCYRDIIIYIGSTGIKLYFDGHSQLIKLIEVDNLSNISLTYNDTIFSDPTNMATLDRVNEFFGSTHPGSYDDKHNIYVQSWPGLSFCFPTAAGDNSNLEVRPGFGGNLRSLKYDANAQPKLTKMSIYRGQNPSEPEQVDTPFSCYCGQNRTRKIEAIWENGSIVGIDIEFDTQNGRIVDGEYDVSTYKRHIYFGDSVADVQSVLGAPTKVFYKSDDKMKIHRGLHKETLYGPPNFFFNYFVMGLVSS
;
A
#
# COMPACT_ATOMS: atom_id res chain seq x y z
N MET A 1 -47.13 -28.42 18.59
CA MET A 1 -46.90 -27.91 17.21
C MET A 1 -45.74 -26.92 17.29
N ASN A 2 -44.51 -27.40 17.09
CA ASN A 2 -43.30 -26.56 17.16
C ASN A 2 -42.92 -26.16 15.73
N GLY A 3 -43.23 -24.92 15.35
CA GLY A 3 -42.77 -24.32 14.11
C GLY A 3 -41.31 -23.88 14.26
N LYS A 4 -40.38 -24.64 13.68
CA LYS A 4 -39.00 -24.18 13.48
C LYS A 4 -39.04 -23.07 12.43
N GLN A 5 -38.79 -21.84 12.86
CA GLN A 5 -38.53 -20.71 11.98
C GLN A 5 -37.18 -20.97 11.32
N GLN A 6 -37.19 -21.39 10.05
CA GLN A 6 -35.98 -21.42 9.22
C GLN A 6 -35.55 -19.97 8.99
N VAL A 7 -34.50 -19.55 9.69
CA VAL A 7 -33.72 -18.39 9.30
C VAL A 7 -33.00 -18.77 8.01
N THR A 8 -33.57 -18.39 6.88
CA THR A 8 -32.88 -18.39 5.60
C THR A 8 -31.74 -17.39 5.68
N LYS A 9 -30.54 -17.87 6.04
CA LYS A 9 -29.29 -17.21 5.67
C LYS A 9 -29.29 -17.12 4.14
N ASN A 10 -29.45 -15.91 3.60
CA ASN A 10 -29.13 -15.67 2.20
C ASN A 10 -27.65 -15.99 1.99
N PRO A 11 -27.30 -16.94 1.11
CA PRO A 11 -25.92 -17.13 0.70
C PRO A 11 -25.66 -16.19 -0.48
N SER A 12 -25.37 -14.92 -0.20
CA SER A 12 -24.81 -14.00 -1.18
C SER A 12 -23.34 -13.76 -0.82
N THR A 13 -22.51 -14.78 -1.00
CA THR A 13 -21.07 -14.61 -1.26
C THR A 13 -20.89 -14.09 -2.68
N GLU A 14 -21.47 -12.92 -2.97
CA GLU A 14 -21.03 -12.08 -4.06
C GLU A 14 -19.78 -11.33 -3.59
N ASN A 15 -18.83 -11.10 -4.50
CA ASN A 15 -17.59 -10.38 -4.24
C ASN A 15 -17.92 -8.96 -3.75
N ASP A 16 -18.07 -8.79 -2.45
CA ASP A 16 -18.42 -7.51 -1.87
C ASP A 16 -17.16 -6.62 -1.88
N LEU A 17 -17.03 -5.84 -2.95
CA LEU A 17 -16.03 -4.77 -3.08
C LEU A 17 -16.45 -3.55 -2.25
N SER A 18 -16.84 -3.78 -1.01
CA SER A 18 -17.13 -2.75 -0.02
C SER A 18 -15.89 -2.50 0.82
N PHE A 19 -15.48 -1.23 0.95
CA PHE A 19 -14.31 -0.83 1.72
C PHE A 19 -14.68 0.29 2.71
N THR A 20 -14.30 0.08 3.97
CA THR A 20 -14.30 1.11 5.00
C THR A 20 -13.12 2.04 4.79
N VAL A 21 -13.43 3.33 4.68
CA VAL A 21 -12.47 4.42 4.59
C VAL A 21 -12.03 4.79 6.01
N VAL A 22 -10.73 4.69 6.28
CA VAL A 22 -10.13 5.14 7.54
C VAL A 22 -9.15 6.26 7.20
N PRO A 23 -9.52 7.54 7.42
CA PRO A 23 -8.63 8.68 7.18
C PRO A 23 -7.27 8.46 7.85
N ASP A 24 -6.19 8.90 7.18
CA ASP A 24 -4.81 8.80 7.71
C ASP A 24 -4.28 7.37 7.90
N VAL A 25 -5.06 6.35 7.54
CA VAL A 25 -4.74 4.93 7.75
C VAL A 25 -4.87 4.10 6.46
N GLY A 26 -6.04 4.07 5.82
CA GLY A 26 -6.23 3.29 4.59
C GLY A 26 -7.64 2.80 4.29
N LEU A 27 -7.73 1.75 3.47
CA LEU A 27 -8.97 1.07 3.06
C LEU A 27 -9.02 -0.34 3.63
N LYS A 28 -10.13 -0.69 4.28
CA LYS A 28 -10.28 -1.99 4.96
C LYS A 28 -11.60 -2.64 4.63
N ASN A 29 -11.62 -3.95 4.52
CA ASN A 29 -12.84 -4.75 4.57
C ASN A 29 -12.58 -6.05 5.31
N SER A 30 -13.55 -6.96 5.32
CA SER A 30 -13.46 -8.23 6.08
C SER A 30 -12.36 -9.17 5.59
N GLN A 31 -11.85 -8.99 4.36
CA GLN A 31 -10.87 -9.88 3.72
C GLN A 31 -9.56 -9.19 3.32
N LEU A 32 -9.61 -7.88 3.07
CA LEU A 32 -8.55 -7.10 2.46
C LEU A 32 -8.32 -5.81 3.25
N GLU A 33 -7.06 -5.44 3.36
CA GLU A 33 -6.64 -4.20 3.99
C GLU A 33 -5.48 -3.60 3.21
N PHE A 34 -5.64 -2.36 2.75
CA PHE A 34 -4.59 -1.54 2.19
C PHE A 34 -4.35 -0.38 3.14
N VAL A 35 -3.23 -0.39 3.85
CA VAL A 35 -2.87 0.68 4.81
C VAL A 35 -1.60 1.40 4.40
N LEU A 36 -1.53 2.68 4.74
CA LEU A 36 -0.32 3.48 4.62
C LEU A 36 0.81 2.80 5.42
N GLY A 37 2.02 2.84 4.86
CA GLY A 37 3.17 2.12 5.39
C GLY A 37 3.18 0.61 5.06
N MET A 38 2.15 0.05 4.41
CA MET A 38 2.19 -1.36 4.00
C MET A 38 3.30 -1.58 2.95
N PRO A 39 4.16 -2.59 3.12
CA PRO A 39 5.21 -2.89 2.14
C PRO A 39 4.67 -3.51 0.84
N ILE A 40 5.28 -3.18 -0.30
CA ILE A 40 4.84 -3.64 -1.63
C ILE A 40 4.74 -5.16 -1.76
N ASN A 41 5.67 -5.91 -1.13
CA ASN A 41 5.67 -7.37 -1.16
C ASN A 41 4.42 -7.96 -0.49
N GLN A 42 3.90 -7.31 0.55
CA GLN A 42 2.68 -7.72 1.23
C GLN A 42 1.45 -7.46 0.36
N CYS A 43 1.39 -6.32 -0.32
CA CYS A 43 0.31 -6.04 -1.29
C CYS A 43 0.32 -7.05 -2.45
N ILE A 44 1.49 -7.37 -3.00
CA ILE A 44 1.63 -8.38 -4.05
C ILE A 44 1.15 -9.75 -3.58
N SER A 45 1.54 -10.15 -2.36
CA SER A 45 1.10 -11.42 -1.77
C SER A 45 -0.42 -11.44 -1.58
N MET A 46 -1.00 -10.33 -1.12
CA MET A 46 -2.45 -10.19 -0.92
C MET A 46 -3.22 -10.32 -2.24
N MET A 47 -2.73 -9.68 -3.32
CA MET A 47 -3.32 -9.80 -4.65
C MET A 47 -3.24 -11.22 -5.20
N GLN A 48 -2.11 -11.91 -4.98
CA GLN A 48 -1.93 -13.31 -5.36
C GLN A 48 -2.86 -14.27 -4.60
N GLN A 49 -3.22 -13.94 -3.35
CA GLN A 49 -4.17 -14.72 -2.54
C GLN A 49 -5.63 -14.48 -2.93
N HIS A 50 -5.94 -13.33 -3.53
CA HIS A 50 -7.31 -12.93 -3.90
C HIS A 50 -7.48 -12.66 -5.41
N PRO A 51 -7.05 -13.57 -6.32
CA PRO A 51 -7.00 -13.32 -7.75
C PRO A 51 -8.39 -13.20 -8.41
N ARG A 52 -9.45 -13.62 -7.73
CA ARG A 52 -10.84 -13.50 -8.21
C ARG A 52 -11.44 -12.11 -7.94
N THR A 53 -10.95 -11.44 -6.91
CA THR A 53 -11.49 -10.15 -6.44
C THR A 53 -10.62 -9.00 -6.94
N LEU A 54 -9.29 -9.18 -6.94
CA LEU A 54 -8.30 -8.17 -7.35
C LEU A 54 -7.77 -8.49 -8.75
N THR A 55 -8.58 -8.23 -9.77
CA THR A 55 -8.24 -8.44 -11.19
C THR A 55 -7.75 -7.15 -11.87
N HIS A 56 -7.14 -7.32 -13.05
CA HIS A 56 -6.59 -6.24 -13.87
C HIS A 56 -5.51 -5.42 -13.14
N VAL A 57 -4.56 -6.12 -12.52
CA VAL A 57 -3.46 -5.50 -11.79
C VAL A 57 -2.37 -5.03 -12.77
N GLU A 58 -2.02 -3.75 -12.69
CA GLU A 58 -0.90 -3.15 -13.43
C GLU A 58 0.17 -2.64 -12.46
N LEU A 59 1.45 -2.89 -12.77
CA LEU A 59 2.59 -2.35 -12.04
C LEU A 59 3.34 -1.34 -12.92
N LYS A 60 3.52 -0.11 -12.42
CA LYS A 60 4.26 0.97 -13.08
C LYS A 60 5.45 1.37 -12.21
N TYR A 61 6.62 1.46 -12.81
CA TYR A 61 7.86 1.89 -12.15
C TYR A 61 8.79 2.55 -13.15
N SER A 62 9.71 3.38 -12.66
CA SER A 62 10.73 4.01 -13.49
C SER A 62 11.93 3.09 -13.66
N LYS A 63 12.27 2.73 -14.90
CA LYS A 63 13.54 2.03 -15.20
C LYS A 63 14.76 2.95 -15.08
N LYS A 64 14.56 4.26 -15.26
CA LYS A 64 15.65 5.26 -15.21
C LYS A 64 16.00 5.63 -13.78
N ASP A 65 14.96 5.78 -12.96
CA ASP A 65 15.05 6.32 -11.59
C ASP A 65 14.30 5.39 -10.60
N PRO A 66 14.68 4.11 -10.47
CA PRO A 66 13.87 3.10 -9.77
C PRO A 66 13.70 3.37 -8.27
N CYS A 67 14.66 4.03 -7.63
CA CYS A 67 14.61 4.35 -6.19
C CYS A 67 14.12 5.77 -5.89
N TYR A 68 13.93 6.61 -6.91
CA TYR A 68 13.56 8.02 -6.74
C TYR A 68 12.15 8.34 -7.21
N ARG A 69 11.60 7.54 -8.12
CA ARG A 69 10.21 7.67 -8.56
C ARG A 69 9.36 6.59 -7.92
N ASP A 70 8.13 6.98 -7.64
CA ASP A 70 7.15 6.08 -7.05
C ASP A 70 6.91 4.84 -7.91
N ILE A 71 6.67 3.75 -7.21
CA ILE A 71 6.15 2.52 -7.80
C ILE A 71 4.63 2.58 -7.63
N ILE A 72 3.87 2.27 -8.66
CA ILE A 72 2.41 2.35 -8.63
C ILE A 72 1.84 0.98 -8.97
N ILE A 73 0.95 0.50 -8.12
CA ILE A 73 0.10 -0.66 -8.40
C ILE A 73 -1.32 -0.17 -8.62
N TYR A 74 -1.89 -0.44 -9.79
CA TYR A 74 -3.28 -0.16 -10.09
C TYR A 74 -4.09 -1.46 -10.14
N ILE A 75 -5.24 -1.48 -9.47
CA ILE A 75 -6.14 -2.63 -9.41
C ILE A 75 -7.42 -2.27 -10.18
N GLY A 76 -7.48 -2.62 -11.47
CA GLY A 76 -8.55 -2.15 -12.36
C GLY A 76 -9.96 -2.61 -11.97
N SER A 77 -10.10 -3.73 -11.27
CA SER A 77 -11.38 -4.20 -10.72
C SER A 77 -11.98 -3.26 -9.67
N THR A 78 -11.15 -2.54 -8.92
CA THR A 78 -11.58 -1.69 -7.80
C THR A 78 -11.36 -0.21 -8.03
N GLY A 79 -10.57 0.17 -9.05
CA GLY A 79 -10.13 1.56 -9.23
C GLY A 79 -9.11 2.02 -8.19
N ILE A 80 -8.57 1.10 -7.37
CA ILE A 80 -7.59 1.43 -6.33
C ILE A 80 -6.20 1.53 -6.97
N LYS A 81 -5.51 2.64 -6.69
CA LYS A 81 -4.10 2.87 -6.97
C LYS A 81 -3.32 2.98 -5.68
N LEU A 82 -2.29 2.18 -5.54
CA LEU A 82 -1.36 2.21 -4.42
C LEU A 82 -0.05 2.84 -4.90
N TYR A 83 0.32 3.97 -4.31
CA TYR A 83 1.58 4.65 -4.57
C TYR A 83 2.57 4.26 -3.48
N PHE A 84 3.66 3.65 -3.89
CA PHE A 84 4.77 3.27 -3.03
C PHE A 84 5.91 4.26 -3.23
N ASP A 85 6.51 4.69 -2.14
CA ASP A 85 7.76 5.45 -2.18
C ASP A 85 8.86 4.62 -2.88
N GLY A 86 9.64 5.26 -3.76
CA GLY A 86 10.65 4.56 -4.55
C GLY A 86 11.77 3.95 -3.71
N HIS A 87 12.10 4.57 -2.57
CA HIS A 87 13.21 4.14 -1.73
C HIS A 87 12.78 3.11 -0.68
N SER A 88 11.78 3.45 0.13
CA SER A 88 11.28 2.60 1.23
C SER A 88 10.34 1.49 0.75
N GLN A 89 9.75 1.62 -0.46
CA GLN A 89 8.76 0.69 -1.01
C GLN A 89 7.53 0.46 -0.12
N LEU A 90 7.21 1.46 0.71
CA LEU A 90 6.02 1.49 1.55
C LEU A 90 4.92 2.31 0.87
N ILE A 91 3.65 1.92 1.05
CA ILE A 91 2.52 2.73 0.59
C ILE A 91 2.59 4.10 1.26
N LYS A 92 2.65 5.17 0.45
CA LYS A 92 2.58 6.56 0.95
C LYS A 92 1.26 7.26 0.58
N LEU A 93 0.56 6.76 -0.44
CA LEU A 93 -0.70 7.32 -0.91
C LEU A 93 -1.58 6.20 -1.50
N ILE A 94 -2.85 6.21 -1.12
CA ILE A 94 -3.89 5.34 -1.69
C ILE A 94 -4.86 6.25 -2.43
N GLU A 95 -5.08 6.01 -3.71
CA GLU A 95 -6.05 6.73 -4.53
C GLU A 95 -7.14 5.77 -5.01
N VAL A 96 -8.37 6.24 -5.09
CA VAL A 96 -9.46 5.58 -5.80
C VAL A 96 -9.93 6.53 -6.88
N ASP A 97 -9.72 6.19 -8.15
CA ASP A 97 -10.07 7.02 -9.31
C ASP A 97 -11.29 6.51 -10.07
N ASN A 98 -11.73 5.28 -9.79
CA ASN A 98 -12.98 4.73 -10.29
C ASN A 98 -13.84 4.20 -9.15
N LEU A 99 -14.75 5.05 -8.66
CA LEU A 99 -15.67 4.71 -7.59
C LEU A 99 -16.91 3.92 -8.06
N SER A 100 -17.08 3.70 -9.37
CA SER A 100 -18.26 2.99 -9.89
C SER A 100 -18.26 1.49 -9.63
N ASN A 101 -17.14 0.93 -9.16
CA ASN A 101 -16.96 -0.51 -9.00
C ASN A 101 -16.91 -0.95 -7.54
N ILE A 102 -16.95 -0.01 -6.60
CA ILE A 102 -16.79 -0.28 -5.16
C ILE A 102 -17.83 0.47 -4.34
N SER A 103 -18.15 -0.07 -3.18
CA SER A 103 -18.92 0.61 -2.15
C SER A 103 -17.97 1.15 -1.09
N LEU A 104 -18.21 2.36 -0.60
CA LEU A 104 -17.41 3.00 0.44
C LEU A 104 -18.25 3.27 1.69
N THR A 105 -17.74 2.84 2.83
CA THR A 105 -18.33 3.07 4.14
C THR A 105 -17.45 3.97 5.00
N TYR A 106 -18.08 4.74 5.87
CA TYR A 106 -17.44 5.51 6.93
C TYR A 106 -18.33 5.43 8.18
N ASN A 107 -17.74 5.11 9.34
CA ASN A 107 -18.47 4.80 10.58
C ASN A 107 -19.65 3.83 10.35
N ASP A 108 -19.35 2.68 9.73
CA ASP A 108 -20.29 1.59 9.40
C ASP A 108 -21.47 1.97 8.49
N THR A 109 -21.44 3.17 7.90
CA THR A 109 -22.52 3.67 7.03
C THR A 109 -22.01 3.88 5.61
N ILE A 110 -22.74 3.38 4.62
CA ILE A 110 -22.39 3.55 3.19
C ILE A 110 -22.61 5.01 2.79
N PHE A 111 -21.54 5.67 2.34
CA PHE A 111 -21.62 7.03 1.81
C PHE A 111 -21.48 7.10 0.29
N SER A 112 -20.95 6.06 -0.37
CA SER A 112 -20.90 5.96 -1.83
C SER A 112 -21.05 4.51 -2.25
N ASP A 113 -21.80 4.25 -3.31
CA ASP A 113 -21.88 2.94 -3.96
C ASP A 113 -22.07 3.08 -5.48
N PRO A 114 -21.93 2.00 -6.28
CA PRO A 114 -22.07 2.05 -7.73
C PRO A 114 -23.40 2.61 -8.25
N THR A 115 -24.48 2.44 -7.48
CA THR A 115 -25.82 2.92 -7.82
C THR A 115 -26.02 4.37 -7.38
N ASN A 116 -25.44 4.73 -6.23
CA ASN A 116 -25.54 6.05 -5.62
C ASN A 116 -24.14 6.60 -5.27
N MET A 117 -23.46 7.14 -6.27
CA MET A 117 -22.16 7.78 -6.07
C MET A 117 -22.27 9.00 -5.16
N ALA A 118 -21.32 9.16 -4.24
CA ALA A 118 -21.29 10.29 -3.32
C ALA A 118 -21.24 11.64 -4.05
N THR A 119 -22.00 12.60 -3.53
CA THR A 119 -21.95 14.01 -3.93
C THR A 119 -21.14 14.83 -2.92
N LEU A 120 -20.81 16.08 -3.27
CA LEU A 120 -20.16 17.01 -2.35
C LEU A 120 -20.96 17.17 -1.04
N ASP A 121 -22.27 17.37 -1.11
CA ASP A 121 -23.14 17.48 0.08
C ASP A 121 -23.08 16.22 0.94
N ARG A 122 -23.16 15.03 0.33
CA ARG A 122 -23.10 13.76 1.06
C ARG A 122 -21.74 13.57 1.74
N VAL A 123 -20.65 13.97 1.10
CA VAL A 123 -19.34 13.97 1.73
C VAL A 123 -19.28 14.96 2.90
N ASN A 124 -19.83 16.16 2.74
CA ASN A 124 -19.88 17.17 3.81
C ASN A 124 -20.74 16.72 5.01
N GLU A 125 -21.79 15.93 4.79
CA GLU A 125 -22.60 15.32 5.84
C GLU A 125 -21.78 14.32 6.68
N PHE A 126 -20.95 13.50 6.03
CA PHE A 126 -20.18 12.45 6.70
C PHE A 126 -18.88 12.95 7.36
N PHE A 127 -18.18 13.88 6.71
CA PHE A 127 -16.83 14.31 7.11
C PHE A 127 -16.78 15.75 7.64
N GLY A 128 -17.89 16.49 7.56
CA GLY A 128 -18.02 17.86 8.02
C GLY A 128 -17.64 18.92 6.98
N SER A 129 -18.42 19.99 6.89
CA SER A 129 -18.26 21.09 5.93
C SER A 129 -17.30 22.20 6.36
N THR A 130 -16.61 22.04 7.50
CA THR A 130 -15.83 23.11 8.14
C THR A 130 -14.44 23.31 7.56
N HIS A 131 -14.00 22.43 6.66
CA HIS A 131 -12.68 22.54 6.04
C HIS A 131 -12.75 23.36 4.75
N PRO A 132 -11.85 24.31 4.53
CA PRO A 132 -11.83 25.06 3.28
C PRO A 132 -11.44 24.14 2.12
N GLY A 133 -12.28 24.05 1.09
CA GLY A 133 -11.88 23.41 -0.16
C GLY A 133 -11.00 24.32 -1.01
N SER A 134 -10.16 23.70 -1.84
CA SER A 134 -9.34 24.37 -2.84
C SER A 134 -9.89 24.10 -4.23
N TYR A 135 -9.89 25.12 -5.09
CA TYR A 135 -10.32 24.97 -6.48
C TYR A 135 -9.12 25.00 -7.41
N ASP A 136 -9.06 24.04 -8.32
CA ASP A 136 -8.11 24.01 -9.42
C ASP A 136 -8.78 24.56 -10.68
N ASP A 137 -8.52 25.84 -10.98
CA ASP A 137 -9.05 26.52 -12.16
C ASP A 137 -8.58 25.89 -13.48
N LYS A 138 -7.44 25.18 -13.51
CA LYS A 138 -6.91 24.58 -14.75
C LYS A 138 -7.67 23.34 -15.15
N HIS A 139 -8.02 22.52 -14.17
CA HIS A 139 -8.71 21.25 -14.38
C HIS A 139 -10.22 21.35 -14.09
N ASN A 140 -10.69 22.50 -13.60
CA ASN A 140 -12.05 22.73 -13.13
C ASN A 140 -12.45 21.71 -12.06
N ILE A 141 -11.56 21.43 -11.11
CA ILE A 141 -11.79 20.45 -10.04
C ILE A 141 -11.85 21.18 -8.71
N TYR A 142 -12.90 20.91 -7.94
CA TYR A 142 -12.97 21.28 -6.54
C TYR A 142 -12.44 20.13 -5.68
N VAL A 143 -11.51 20.44 -4.77
CA VAL A 143 -10.90 19.47 -3.86
C VAL A 143 -11.28 19.83 -2.44
N GLN A 144 -11.93 18.89 -1.76
CA GLN A 144 -12.26 18.98 -0.34
C GLN A 144 -11.27 18.10 0.43
N SER A 145 -10.54 18.69 1.39
CA SER A 145 -9.44 18.01 2.09
C SER A 145 -9.56 18.12 3.61
N TRP A 146 -9.14 17.05 4.28
CA TRP A 146 -8.93 16.92 5.72
C TRP A 146 -7.54 16.33 5.93
N PRO A 147 -6.98 16.40 7.14
CA PRO A 147 -5.82 15.58 7.49
C PRO A 147 -6.06 14.12 7.12
N GLY A 148 -5.21 13.61 6.23
CA GLY A 148 -5.18 12.23 5.75
C GLY A 148 -6.30 11.76 4.83
N LEU A 149 -7.13 12.67 4.30
CA LEU A 149 -8.18 12.33 3.31
C LEU A 149 -8.50 13.52 2.40
N SER A 150 -8.69 13.27 1.10
CA SER A 150 -9.24 14.27 0.19
C SER A 150 -10.17 13.67 -0.86
N PHE A 151 -11.13 14.49 -1.30
CA PHE A 151 -12.11 14.15 -2.32
C PHE A 151 -12.09 15.18 -3.44
N CYS A 152 -12.17 14.73 -4.69
CA CYS A 152 -12.20 15.59 -5.86
C CYS A 152 -13.54 15.51 -6.58
N PHE A 153 -14.06 16.69 -6.95
CA PHE A 153 -15.34 16.91 -7.59
C PHE A 153 -15.11 17.75 -8.85
N PRO A 154 -15.27 17.18 -10.05
CA PRO A 154 -15.25 17.96 -11.27
C PRO A 154 -16.40 18.95 -11.27
N THR A 155 -16.10 20.18 -11.67
CA THR A 155 -17.08 21.24 -11.82
C THR A 155 -17.32 21.43 -13.31
N ALA A 156 -18.59 21.52 -13.71
CA ALA A 156 -18.93 21.79 -15.10
C ALA A 156 -18.48 23.23 -15.43
N ALA A 157 -17.33 23.36 -16.08
CA ALA A 157 -16.92 24.60 -16.71
C ALA A 157 -17.73 24.79 -17.99
N GLY A 158 -18.73 25.65 -17.91
CA GLY A 158 -19.53 26.08 -19.04
C GLY A 158 -20.53 27.13 -18.57
N ASP A 159 -20.82 28.10 -19.43
CA ASP A 159 -21.61 29.33 -19.19
C ASP A 159 -23.05 29.13 -18.64
N ASN A 160 -23.44 27.91 -18.28
CA ASN A 160 -24.73 27.51 -17.71
C ASN A 160 -24.60 26.71 -16.40
N SER A 161 -23.47 26.76 -15.70
CA SER A 161 -23.38 26.18 -14.36
C SER A 161 -23.98 27.16 -13.34
N ASN A 162 -24.93 26.70 -12.52
CA ASN A 162 -25.42 27.42 -11.33
C ASN A 162 -24.35 27.55 -10.23
N LEU A 163 -23.08 27.59 -10.62
CA LEU A 163 -21.92 27.60 -9.76
C LEU A 163 -21.62 29.04 -9.35
N GLU A 164 -22.19 29.48 -8.23
CA GLU A 164 -21.69 30.70 -7.60
C GLU A 164 -20.34 30.42 -6.95
N VAL A 165 -19.28 30.84 -7.62
CA VAL A 165 -17.93 30.81 -7.07
C VAL A 165 -17.72 32.07 -6.22
N ARG A 166 -17.85 31.95 -4.90
CA ARG A 166 -17.59 33.08 -4.00
C ARG A 166 -16.14 33.07 -3.52
N PRO A 167 -15.44 34.22 -3.50
CA PRO A 167 -14.15 34.32 -2.83
C PRO A 167 -14.33 33.99 -1.34
N GLY A 168 -13.59 33.00 -0.86
CA GLY A 168 -13.52 32.62 0.54
C GLY A 168 -12.51 33.50 1.32
N PHE A 169 -12.29 33.16 2.59
CA PHE A 169 -11.31 33.85 3.45
C PHE A 169 -9.87 33.44 3.13
N GLY A 170 -9.36 33.82 1.96
CA GLY A 170 -8.00 33.52 1.51
C GLY A 170 -7.92 33.35 -0.02
N GLY A 171 -6.76 33.64 -0.61
CA GLY A 171 -6.61 33.78 -2.06
C GLY A 171 -7.04 32.58 -2.92
N ASN A 172 -7.01 31.36 -2.37
CA ASN A 172 -7.37 30.12 -3.08
C ASN A 172 -8.65 29.44 -2.53
N LEU A 173 -9.30 30.02 -1.52
CA LEU A 173 -10.48 29.44 -0.93
C LEU A 173 -11.70 29.88 -1.73
N ARG A 174 -12.50 28.93 -2.20
CA ARG A 174 -13.75 29.22 -2.90
C ARG A 174 -14.86 28.40 -2.25
N SER A 175 -15.95 29.06 -1.91
CA SER A 175 -17.19 28.37 -1.54
C SER A 175 -17.99 28.16 -2.81
N LEU A 176 -18.31 26.91 -3.10
CA LEU A 176 -19.16 26.53 -4.22
C LEU A 176 -20.56 26.25 -3.69
N LYS A 177 -21.55 26.92 -4.28
CA LYS A 177 -22.97 26.59 -4.06
C LYS A 177 -23.47 25.87 -5.30
N TYR A 178 -24.14 24.74 -5.07
CA TYR A 178 -24.83 23.98 -6.09
C TYR A 178 -26.30 23.83 -5.67
N ASP A 179 -27.19 23.76 -6.64
CA ASP A 179 -28.55 23.28 -6.40
C ASP A 179 -28.51 21.78 -6.07
N ALA A 180 -29.47 21.28 -5.29
CA ALA A 180 -29.52 19.88 -4.87
C ALA A 180 -29.45 18.88 -6.05
N ASN A 181 -30.01 19.24 -7.21
CA ASN A 181 -30.02 18.40 -8.41
C ASN A 181 -28.76 18.56 -9.30
N ALA A 182 -27.88 19.51 -8.98
CA ALA A 182 -26.68 19.86 -9.74
C ALA A 182 -25.38 19.59 -8.97
N GLN A 183 -25.47 18.90 -7.82
CA GLN A 183 -24.31 18.58 -6.99
C GLN A 183 -23.30 17.72 -7.76
N PRO A 184 -21.99 18.08 -7.73
CA PRO A 184 -20.98 17.33 -8.43
C PRO A 184 -20.77 15.99 -7.75
N LYS A 185 -20.48 14.97 -8.56
CA LYS A 185 -20.20 13.61 -8.09
C LYS A 185 -18.73 13.44 -7.78
N LEU A 186 -18.44 12.61 -6.78
CA LEU A 186 -17.11 12.22 -6.41
C LEU A 186 -16.45 11.43 -7.55
N THR A 187 -15.28 11.87 -8.02
CA THR A 187 -14.52 11.14 -9.05
C THR A 187 -13.17 10.65 -8.57
N LYS A 188 -12.67 11.16 -7.45
CA LYS A 188 -11.41 10.69 -6.88
C LYS A 188 -11.38 10.86 -5.37
N MET A 189 -10.94 9.82 -4.67
CA MET A 189 -10.61 9.86 -3.25
C MET A 189 -9.12 9.58 -3.08
N SER A 190 -8.49 10.23 -2.11
CA SER A 190 -7.09 9.98 -1.75
C SER A 190 -6.93 9.89 -0.24
N ILE A 191 -6.21 8.88 0.24
CA ILE A 191 -5.83 8.66 1.64
C ILE A 191 -4.31 8.72 1.73
N TYR A 192 -3.80 9.52 2.65
CA TYR A 192 -2.37 9.83 2.80
C TYR A 192 -2.09 10.20 4.26
N ARG A 193 -0.82 10.36 4.64
CA ARG A 193 -0.45 10.91 5.96
C ARG A 193 -0.19 12.42 5.82
N GLY A 194 -0.74 13.21 6.74
CA GLY A 194 -0.52 14.66 6.78
C GLY A 194 -1.60 15.49 6.08
N GLN A 195 -1.24 16.68 5.58
CA GLN A 195 -2.21 17.69 5.13
C GLN A 195 -2.48 17.73 3.62
N ASN A 196 -1.58 17.20 2.78
CA ASN A 196 -1.67 17.33 1.32
C ASN A 196 -1.28 16.02 0.62
N PRO A 197 -2.09 15.50 -0.32
CA PRO A 197 -1.77 14.29 -1.07
C PRO A 197 -0.56 14.43 -2.01
N SER A 198 -0.15 15.66 -2.36
CA SER A 198 1.00 15.92 -3.25
C SER A 198 2.34 15.74 -2.54
N GLU A 199 2.36 15.95 -1.23
CA GLU A 199 3.54 15.78 -0.37
C GLU A 199 3.13 15.02 0.90
N PRO A 200 2.80 13.71 0.80
CA PRO A 200 2.46 12.90 1.96
C PRO A 200 3.65 12.84 2.93
N GLU A 201 3.35 12.85 4.23
CA GLU A 201 4.35 12.57 5.26
C GLU A 201 4.83 11.12 5.17
N GLN A 202 6.05 10.86 5.61
CA GLN A 202 6.59 9.51 5.67
C GLN A 202 5.83 8.67 6.70
N VAL A 203 5.62 7.38 6.38
CA VAL A 203 4.90 6.45 7.23
C VAL A 203 5.74 5.21 7.44
N ASP A 204 6.00 4.87 8.70
CA ASP A 204 6.65 3.62 9.07
C ASP A 204 5.69 2.43 8.85
N THR A 205 6.25 1.23 8.74
CA THR A 205 5.44 0.01 8.62
C THR A 205 4.57 -0.18 9.87
N PRO A 206 3.24 -0.26 9.74
CA PRO A 206 2.34 -0.49 10.87
C PRO A 206 2.64 -1.82 11.57
N PHE A 207 2.41 -1.89 12.88
CA PHE A 207 2.61 -3.12 13.67
C PHE A 207 1.83 -4.32 13.10
N SER A 208 0.63 -4.08 12.57
CA SER A 208 -0.20 -5.09 11.90
C SER A 208 0.45 -5.70 10.65
N CYS A 209 1.40 -4.99 10.01
CA CYS A 209 2.08 -5.42 8.80
C CYS A 209 3.34 -6.26 9.05
N TYR A 210 3.78 -6.44 10.30
CA TYR A 210 4.94 -7.27 10.60
C TYR A 210 4.65 -8.76 10.39
N CYS A 211 3.49 -9.26 10.84
CA CYS A 211 3.07 -10.65 10.66
C CYS A 211 4.18 -11.69 10.99
N GLY A 212 4.97 -11.46 12.04
CA GLY A 212 6.11 -12.31 12.42
C GLY A 212 7.33 -12.25 11.50
N GLN A 213 7.38 -11.29 10.57
CA GLN A 213 8.49 -11.08 9.65
C GLN A 213 9.44 -10.00 10.16
N ASN A 214 10.74 -10.19 9.89
CA ASN A 214 11.74 -9.16 10.10
C ASN A 214 11.64 -8.10 8.99
N ARG A 215 11.81 -6.83 9.33
CA ARG A 215 11.76 -5.72 8.37
C ARG A 215 13.06 -4.94 8.39
N THR A 216 13.78 -4.95 7.28
CA THR A 216 15.04 -4.20 7.17
C THR A 216 14.76 -2.70 7.16
N ARG A 217 15.42 -1.98 8.05
CA ARG A 217 15.45 -0.51 8.09
C ARG A 217 16.60 0.05 7.28
N LYS A 218 17.77 -0.56 7.44
CA LYS A 218 19.03 -0.01 6.93
C LYS A 218 20.00 -1.12 6.59
N ILE A 219 20.71 -0.95 5.49
CA ILE A 219 21.86 -1.76 5.13
C ILE A 219 23.01 -0.82 4.83
N GLU A 220 24.14 -1.02 5.50
CA GLU A 220 25.37 -0.29 5.26
C GLU A 220 26.52 -1.24 4.94
N ALA A 221 27.44 -0.81 4.08
CA ALA A 221 28.67 -1.55 3.83
C ALA A 221 29.63 -1.41 5.02
N ILE A 222 30.24 -2.52 5.42
CA ILE A 222 31.34 -2.54 6.39
C ILE A 222 32.64 -2.39 5.60
N TRP A 223 33.41 -1.35 5.91
CA TRP A 223 34.66 -1.02 5.22
C TRP A 223 35.88 -1.29 6.08
N GLU A 224 36.85 -2.01 5.53
CA GLU A 224 38.17 -2.18 6.13
C GLU A 224 39.24 -1.93 5.06
N ASN A 225 40.22 -1.08 5.38
CA ASN A 225 41.34 -0.75 4.48
C ASN A 225 40.90 -0.33 3.06
N GLY A 226 39.77 0.36 2.94
CA GLY A 226 39.21 0.80 1.65
C GLY A 226 38.48 -0.29 0.85
N SER A 227 38.31 -1.49 1.41
CA SER A 227 37.56 -2.58 0.80
C SER A 227 36.29 -2.88 1.59
N ILE A 228 35.19 -3.23 0.90
CA ILE A 228 33.97 -3.71 1.56
C ILE A 228 34.21 -5.15 2.00
N VAL A 229 34.10 -5.40 3.30
CA VAL A 229 34.31 -6.73 3.91
C VAL A 229 33.01 -7.36 4.39
N GLY A 230 31.91 -6.62 4.40
CA GLY A 230 30.63 -7.12 4.88
C GLY A 230 29.51 -6.10 4.78
N ILE A 231 28.39 -6.44 5.39
CA ILE A 231 27.20 -5.62 5.49
C ILE A 231 26.70 -5.56 6.94
N ASP A 232 26.28 -4.36 7.32
CA ASP A 232 25.64 -4.05 8.58
C ASP A 232 24.15 -3.88 8.31
N ILE A 233 23.32 -4.67 8.98
CA ILE A 233 21.88 -4.76 8.74
C ILE A 233 21.16 -4.37 10.03
N GLU A 234 20.37 -3.31 9.93
CA GLU A 234 19.42 -2.92 10.96
C GLU A 234 18.03 -3.39 10.53
N PHE A 235 17.36 -4.16 11.37
CA PHE A 235 16.01 -4.64 11.11
C PHE A 235 15.15 -4.69 12.38
N ASP A 236 13.86 -4.50 12.17
CA ASP A 236 12.84 -4.61 13.20
C ASP A 236 12.25 -6.03 13.23
N THR A 237 11.93 -6.52 14.42
CA THR A 237 11.25 -7.80 14.62
C THR A 237 10.31 -7.75 15.81
N GLN A 238 9.23 -8.54 15.74
CA GLN A 238 8.28 -8.67 16.84
C GLN A 238 8.89 -9.57 17.92
N ASN A 239 9.06 -9.02 19.13
CA ASN A 239 9.78 -9.70 20.23
C ASN A 239 8.88 -10.65 21.06
N GLY A 240 7.67 -10.96 20.56
CA GLY A 240 6.69 -11.84 21.18
C GLY A 240 6.00 -11.26 22.42
N ARG A 241 6.41 -10.08 22.91
CA ARG A 241 5.68 -9.35 23.96
C ARG A 241 4.51 -8.62 23.33
N ILE A 242 3.42 -8.51 24.08
CA ILE A 242 2.24 -7.76 23.65
C ILE A 242 2.09 -6.53 24.54
N VAL A 243 1.98 -5.36 23.93
CA VAL A 243 1.72 -4.07 24.57
C VAL A 243 0.50 -3.47 23.90
N ASP A 244 -0.53 -3.13 24.68
CA ASP A 244 -1.80 -2.57 24.19
C ASP A 244 -2.49 -3.38 23.07
N GLY A 245 -2.32 -4.71 23.09
CA GLY A 245 -2.91 -5.62 22.11
C GLY A 245 -2.10 -5.81 20.84
N GLU A 246 -0.94 -5.16 20.71
CA GLU A 246 -0.03 -5.28 19.58
C GLU A 246 1.30 -5.90 20.00
N TYR A 247 1.97 -6.63 19.09
CA TYR A 247 3.29 -7.17 19.37
C TYR A 247 4.32 -6.04 19.40
N ASP A 248 5.05 -5.96 20.50
CA ASP A 248 6.16 -5.04 20.67
C ASP A 248 7.26 -5.33 19.65
N VAL A 249 7.82 -4.27 19.09
CA VAL A 249 8.84 -4.34 18.04
C VAL A 249 10.16 -3.89 18.61
N SER A 250 11.19 -4.69 18.35
CA SER A 250 12.56 -4.37 18.73
C SER A 250 13.44 -4.28 17.50
N THR A 251 14.26 -3.24 17.47
CA THR A 251 15.27 -3.03 16.43
C THR A 251 16.55 -3.76 16.81
N TYR A 252 17.08 -4.53 15.86
CA TYR A 252 18.33 -5.25 16.00
C TYR A 252 19.32 -4.80 14.94
N LYS A 253 20.57 -4.71 15.36
CA LYS A 253 21.71 -4.49 14.48
C LYS A 253 22.53 -5.76 14.39
N ARG A 254 22.88 -6.17 13.18
CA ARG A 254 23.60 -7.41 12.89
C ARG A 254 24.61 -7.22 11.78
N HIS A 255 25.72 -7.92 11.88
CA HIS A 255 26.80 -7.87 10.91
C HIS A 255 26.92 -9.20 10.19
N ILE A 256 27.17 -9.14 8.88
CA ILE A 256 27.47 -10.29 8.05
C ILE A 256 28.73 -9.95 7.26
N TYR A 257 29.74 -10.78 7.33
CA TYR A 257 30.99 -10.61 6.59
C TYR A 257 31.02 -11.47 5.34
N PHE A 258 31.70 -10.99 4.30
CA PHE A 258 31.95 -11.79 3.11
C PHE A 258 32.88 -12.94 3.46
N GLY A 259 32.40 -14.17 3.27
CA GLY A 259 33.08 -15.38 3.69
C GLY A 259 32.41 -16.11 4.86
N ASP A 260 31.43 -15.48 5.51
CA ASP A 260 30.60 -16.15 6.54
C ASP A 260 29.94 -17.41 5.99
N SER A 261 29.82 -18.42 6.84
CA SER A 261 29.14 -19.65 6.46
C SER A 261 27.63 -19.43 6.33
N VAL A 262 26.97 -20.32 5.60
CA VAL A 262 25.51 -20.33 5.47
C VAL A 262 24.82 -20.39 6.84
N ALA A 263 25.40 -21.15 7.77
CA ALA A 263 24.88 -21.28 9.14
C ALA A 263 25.02 -19.97 9.92
N ASP A 264 26.13 -19.25 9.75
CA ASP A 264 26.35 -17.95 10.40
C ASP A 264 25.32 -16.93 9.89
N VAL A 265 25.15 -16.84 8.57
CA VAL A 265 24.14 -15.96 7.95
C VAL A 265 22.72 -16.29 8.43
N GLN A 266 22.36 -17.57 8.53
CA GLN A 266 21.04 -18.00 9.03
C GLN A 266 20.86 -17.72 10.53
N SER A 267 21.93 -17.83 11.33
CA SER A 267 21.87 -17.49 12.75
C SER A 267 21.64 -15.99 12.97
N VAL A 268 22.08 -15.17 12.02
CA VAL A 268 21.96 -13.71 12.04
C VAL A 268 20.60 -13.23 11.51
N LEU A 269 20.17 -13.72 10.34
CA LEU A 269 18.95 -13.23 9.65
C LEU A 269 17.71 -14.09 9.87
N GLY A 270 17.89 -15.33 10.34
CA GLY A 270 16.84 -16.35 10.37
C GLY A 270 16.78 -17.16 9.07
N ALA A 271 15.69 -17.92 8.91
CA ALA A 271 15.50 -18.75 7.73
C ALA A 271 15.13 -17.88 6.49
N PRO A 272 15.67 -18.20 5.30
CA PRO A 272 15.29 -17.51 4.08
C PRO A 272 13.84 -17.87 3.70
N THR A 273 13.15 -16.93 3.04
CA THR A 273 11.81 -17.17 2.50
C THR A 273 11.82 -18.28 1.44
N LYS A 274 12.86 -18.31 0.60
CA LYS A 274 13.02 -19.33 -0.44
C LYS A 274 14.49 -19.59 -0.71
N VAL A 275 14.81 -20.85 -0.99
CA VAL A 275 16.13 -21.26 -1.48
C VAL A 275 15.99 -21.58 -2.97
N PHE A 276 16.80 -20.93 -3.79
CA PHE A 276 16.84 -21.19 -5.22
C PHE A 276 18.15 -21.88 -5.57
N TYR A 277 18.06 -23.01 -6.27
CA TYR A 277 19.23 -23.67 -6.82
C TYR A 277 19.50 -23.10 -8.20
N LYS A 278 20.76 -22.74 -8.49
CA LYS A 278 21.21 -22.47 -9.85
C LYS A 278 20.88 -23.73 -10.64
N SER A 279 19.96 -23.62 -11.60
CA SER A 279 19.54 -24.75 -12.42
C SER A 279 20.79 -25.42 -12.97
N ASP A 280 20.95 -26.70 -12.63
CA ASP A 280 22.06 -27.51 -13.13
C ASP A 280 22.10 -27.39 -14.64
N ASP A 281 23.24 -26.91 -15.14
CA ASP A 281 23.64 -27.09 -16.52
C ASP A 281 23.51 -28.58 -16.82
N LYS A 282 22.48 -28.98 -17.58
CA LYS A 282 22.07 -30.38 -17.84
C LYS A 282 23.11 -31.18 -18.65
N MET A 283 24.37 -30.76 -18.64
CA MET A 283 25.51 -31.31 -19.37
C MET A 283 26.69 -31.72 -18.46
N LYS A 284 26.56 -31.70 -17.12
CA LYS A 284 27.66 -32.14 -16.21
C LYS A 284 27.88 -33.66 -16.10
N ILE A 285 27.07 -34.48 -16.77
CA ILE A 285 27.18 -35.95 -16.74
C ILE A 285 28.38 -36.48 -17.57
N HIS A 286 29.09 -35.60 -18.30
CA HIS A 286 30.25 -35.98 -19.12
C HIS A 286 31.61 -35.63 -18.53
N ARG A 287 31.71 -35.18 -17.27
CA ARG A 287 33.01 -35.03 -16.61
C ARG A 287 33.37 -36.32 -15.90
N GLY A 288 34.20 -37.10 -16.60
CA GLY A 288 34.73 -38.37 -16.13
C GLY A 288 35.45 -38.29 -14.79
N LEU A 289 35.45 -39.44 -14.13
CA LEU A 289 36.18 -39.86 -12.94
C LEU A 289 37.57 -39.20 -12.76
N HIS A 290 37.64 -38.00 -12.17
CA HIS A 290 38.79 -37.59 -11.36
C HIS A 290 38.51 -36.39 -10.44
N LYS A 291 38.53 -36.72 -9.13
CA LYS A 291 39.09 -36.00 -7.98
C LYS A 291 38.65 -34.58 -7.57
N GLU A 292 38.30 -34.53 -6.28
CA GLU A 292 38.76 -33.57 -5.27
C GLU A 292 38.49 -32.08 -5.52
N THR A 293 37.27 -31.64 -5.19
CA THR A 293 36.99 -30.43 -4.38
C THR A 293 35.48 -30.31 -4.18
N LEU A 294 34.98 -30.66 -2.99
CA LEU A 294 33.61 -30.33 -2.56
C LEU A 294 33.47 -28.84 -2.16
N TYR A 295 34.42 -27.99 -2.54
CA TYR A 295 34.43 -26.55 -2.29
C TYR A 295 34.19 -25.79 -3.59
N GLY A 296 33.03 -26.04 -4.21
CA GLY A 296 32.47 -25.10 -5.19
C GLY A 296 31.66 -24.04 -4.45
N PRO A 297 31.54 -22.81 -4.98
CA PRO A 297 30.58 -21.85 -4.43
C PRO A 297 29.19 -22.49 -4.39
N PRO A 298 28.37 -22.22 -3.36
CA PRO A 298 27.08 -22.85 -3.21
C PRO A 298 26.27 -22.68 -4.51
N ASN A 299 25.74 -23.80 -5.02
CA ASN A 299 24.89 -23.83 -6.21
C ASN A 299 23.47 -23.34 -5.89
N PHE A 300 23.31 -22.52 -4.86
CA PHE A 300 22.04 -21.96 -4.46
C PHE A 300 22.21 -20.54 -3.93
N PHE A 301 21.10 -19.79 -3.87
CA PHE A 301 21.03 -18.51 -3.19
C PHE A 301 19.78 -18.44 -2.32
N PHE A 302 19.89 -17.68 -1.24
CA PHE A 302 18.81 -17.42 -0.29
C PHE A 302 18.05 -16.17 -0.70
N ASN A 303 16.73 -16.26 -0.62
CA ASN A 303 15.83 -15.15 -0.86
C ASN A 303 15.32 -14.60 0.48
N TYR A 304 15.75 -13.39 0.81
CA TYR A 304 15.26 -12.59 1.94
C TYR A 304 14.47 -11.35 1.46
N PHE A 305 13.89 -11.39 0.25
CA PHE A 305 13.09 -10.30 -0.33
C PHE A 305 11.97 -9.84 0.60
N VAL A 306 11.41 -10.76 1.38
CA VAL A 306 10.37 -10.46 2.37
C VAL A 306 10.87 -9.54 3.49
N MET A 307 12.15 -9.63 3.84
CA MET A 307 12.80 -8.70 4.75
C MET A 307 13.15 -7.36 4.10
N GLY A 308 12.94 -7.19 2.78
CA GLY A 308 13.39 -6.01 2.05
C GLY A 308 14.87 -6.07 1.63
N LEU A 309 15.55 -7.22 1.80
CA LEU A 309 16.92 -7.39 1.31
C LEU A 309 16.89 -7.65 -0.20
N VAL A 310 17.04 -6.58 -0.98
CA VAL A 310 17.15 -6.62 -2.45
C VAL A 310 18.54 -6.14 -2.90
N SER A 311 19.17 -6.90 -3.79
CA SER A 311 20.34 -6.41 -4.53
C SER A 311 19.87 -5.33 -5.50
N SER A 312 20.32 -4.10 -5.30
CA SER A 312 20.21 -3.01 -6.27
C SER A 312 21.23 -3.19 -7.40
#